data_AF-A0AAV0WMQ9-F1
#
_entry.id   AF-A0AAV0WMQ9-F1
#
_cell.length_a   1.000
_cell.length_b   1.000
_cell.length_c   1.000
_cell.angle_alpha   90.00
_cell.angle_beta   90.00
_cell.angle_gamma   90.00
#
_symmetry.space_group_name_H-M   'P 1'
#
loop_
_entity.id
_entity.type
_entity.pdbx_description
1 polymer ?
#
loop_
_entity_poly.entity_id
_entity_poly.type
_entity_poly.pdbx_seq_one_letter_code
_entity_poly.pdbx_strand_id
1 'polypeptide(L)' 'MMTGQRKDAIWNYFIEIKDKHRTTRAKCLKCSIKMAGLVKRMKLHKNKCISILEDSIVDEPENDQLTGNQEHYLSVRS' A
#
# COMPACT_ATOMS: atom_id res chain seq x y z
N MET A 1 -9.08 31.86 7.39
CA MET A 1 -7.76 31.42 7.90
C MET A 1 -7.45 30.08 7.28
N MET A 2 -6.45 30.01 6.39
CA MET A 2 -6.07 28.76 5.72
C MET A 2 -5.38 27.86 6.76
N THR A 3 -6.09 26.86 7.26
CA THR A 3 -5.49 25.80 8.08
C THR A 3 -4.67 24.90 7.16
N GLY A 4 -3.47 25.37 6.81
CA GLY A 4 -2.45 24.55 6.18
C GLY A 4 -2.07 23.44 7.14
N GLN A 5 -2.78 22.32 7.08
CA GLN A 5 -2.47 21.13 7.87
C GLN A 5 -1.01 20.79 7.62
N ARG A 6 -0.21 20.90 8.68
CA ARG A 6 1.20 20.54 8.64
C ARG A 6 1.26 19.05 8.32
N LYS A 7 1.72 18.71 7.12
CA LYS A 7 2.00 17.33 6.76
C LYS A 7 3.05 16.78 7.72
N ASP A 8 2.88 15.53 8.17
CA ASP A 8 3.89 14.86 8.99
C ASP A 8 5.27 14.93 8.31
N ALA A 9 6.32 15.13 9.11
CA ALA A 9 7.71 15.19 8.62
C ALA A 9 8.18 13.91 7.90
N ILE A 10 7.45 12.79 8.05
CA ILE A 10 7.73 11.55 7.32
C ILE A 10 7.62 11.74 5.81
N TRP A 11 6.76 12.66 5.33
CA TRP A 11 6.58 12.93 3.90
C TRP A 11 7.84 13.48 3.22
N ASN A 12 8.83 13.99 3.95
CA ASN A 12 10.12 14.39 3.37
C ASN A 12 10.91 13.19 2.80
N TYR A 13 10.58 11.95 3.20
CA TYR A 13 11.26 10.73 2.74
C TYR A 13 10.48 9.99 1.64
N PHE A 14 9.29 10.50 1.25
CA PHE A 14 8.39 9.82 0.33
C PHE A 14 7.78 10.80 -0.68
N ILE A 15 7.59 10.35 -1.90
CA ILE A 15 6.89 11.09 -2.93
C ILE A 15 5.39 10.80 -2.80
N GLU A 16 4.59 11.86 -2.63
CA GLU A 16 3.13 11.77 -2.67
C GLU A 16 2.65 11.52 -4.10
N ILE A 17 1.93 10.42 -4.28
CA ILE A 17 1.26 10.07 -5.54
C ILE A 17 -0.22 10.31 -5.31
N LYS A 18 -0.73 11.38 -5.94
CA LYS A 18 -2.15 11.68 -5.97
C LYS A 18 -2.77 10.92 -7.13
N ASP A 19 -3.53 9.89 -6.81
CA ASP A 19 -4.31 9.18 -7.82
C ASP A 19 -5.62 9.94 -8.11
N LYS A 20 -6.23 9.65 -9.26
CA LYS A 20 -7.51 10.28 -9.65
C LYS A 20 -8.66 9.75 -8.77
N HIS A 21 -8.48 8.55 -8.22
CA HIS A 21 -9.30 8.00 -7.15
C HIS A 21 -8.79 8.53 -5.80
N ARG A 22 -9.71 8.76 -4.85
CA ARG A 22 -9.51 9.44 -3.53
C ARG A 22 -8.43 8.87 -2.59
N THR A 23 -7.57 7.98 -3.06
CA THR A 23 -6.59 7.26 -2.27
C THR A 23 -5.21 7.90 -2.44
N THR A 24 -4.71 8.55 -1.40
CA THR A 24 -3.33 9.06 -1.38
C THR A 24 -2.35 7.88 -1.32
N ARG A 25 -1.45 7.79 -2.31
CA ARG A 25 -0.35 6.82 -2.32
C ARG A 25 0.98 7.53 -2.05
N ALA A 26 1.97 6.78 -1.61
CA ALA A 26 3.30 7.27 -1.33
C ALA A 26 4.36 6.33 -1.94
N LYS A 27 5.42 6.88 -2.52
CA LYS A 27 6.57 6.13 -3.01
C LYS A 27 7.80 6.46 -2.18
N CYS A 28 8.48 5.46 -1.63
CA CYS A 28 9.70 5.66 -0.88
C CYS A 28 10.83 6.17 -1.80
N LEU A 29 11.57 7.20 -1.37
CA LEU A 29 12.70 7.73 -2.14
C LEU A 29 13.91 6.79 -2.18
N LYS A 30 14.07 5.91 -1.18
CA LYS A 30 15.23 5.02 -1.07
C LYS A 30 15.07 3.72 -1.86
N CYS A 31 13.99 2.98 -1.63
CA CYS A 31 13.75 1.67 -2.25
C CYS A 31 12.74 1.73 -3.40
N SER A 32 12.19 2.90 -3.72
CA SER A 32 11.18 3.08 -4.77
C SER A 32 9.88 2.27 -4.61
N ILE A 33 9.65 1.61 -3.46
CA ILE A 33 8.42 0.86 -3.18
C ILE A 33 7.23 1.83 -3.06
N LYS A 34 6.12 1.47 -3.71
CA LYS A 34 4.84 2.18 -3.65
C LYS A 34 3.99 1.58 -2.55
N MET A 35 3.37 2.43 -1.73
CA MET A 35 2.49 2.01 -0.63
C MET A 35 1.35 3.02 -0.42
N ALA A 36 0.40 2.70 0.46
CA ALA A 36 -0.62 3.66 0.88
C ALA A 36 0.02 4.84 1.63
N GLY A 37 -0.46 6.07 1.39
CA GLY A 37 -0.01 7.32 2.02
C GLY A 37 -0.42 7.46 3.48
N LEU A 38 -0.36 6.38 4.25
CA LEU A 38 -0.67 6.33 5.67
C LEU A 38 0.62 6.50 6.48
N VAL A 39 0.68 7.55 7.30
CA VAL A 39 1.84 7.90 8.13
C VAL A 39 2.36 6.71 8.95
N LYS A 40 1.46 5.88 9.51
CA LYS A 40 1.83 4.66 10.25
C LYS A 40 2.63 3.67 9.40
N ARG A 41 2.16 3.39 8.17
CA ARG A 41 2.83 2.48 7.22
C ARG A 41 4.17 3.06 6.75
N MET A 42 4.21 4.36 6.46
CA MET A 42 5.44 5.05 6.03
C MET A 42 6.52 5.03 7.12
N LYS A 43 6.16 5.24 8.40
CA LYS A 43 7.09 5.12 9.53
C LYS A 43 7.63 3.70 9.69
N LEU A 44 6.76 2.69 9.63
CA LEU A 44 7.16 1.29 9.71
C LEU A 44 8.06 0.89 8.54
N HIS A 45 7.72 1.33 7.33
CA HIS A 45 8.55 1.11 6.15
C HIS A 45 9.91 1.78 6.30
N LYS A 46 10.00 3.04 6.76
CA LYS A 46 11.28 3.73 6.95
C LYS A 46 12.23 2.94 7.87
N ASN A 47 11.70 2.35 8.94
CA ASN A 47 12.49 1.53 9.86
C ASN A 47 12.98 0.23 9.20
N LYS A 48 12.13 -0.44 8.41
CA LYS A 48 12.48 -1.69 7.70
C LYS A 48 13.34 -1.46 6.45
N CYS A 49 13.17 -0.33 5.77
CA CYS A 49 13.80 -0.01 4.49
C CYS A 49 15.33 0.06 4.58
N ILE A 50 15.87 0.28 5.78
CA ILE A 50 17.33 0.28 6.01
C ILE A 50 17.89 -1.14 5.88
N SER A 51 17.13 -2.17 6.25
CA SER A 51 17.55 -3.58 6.21
C SER A 51 17.37 -4.25 4.84
N ILE A 52 16.49 -3.72 3.99
CA ILE A 52 16.07 -4.37 2.72
C ILE A 52 17.02 -4.04 1.56
N LEU A 53 17.94 -3.08 1.71
CA LEU A 53 18.95 -2.80 0.67
C LEU A 53 19.91 -3.98 0.42
N GLU A 54 19.94 -4.97 1.31
CA GLU A 54 20.69 -6.21 1.12
C GLU A 54 19.83 -7.41 0.69
N ASP A 55 18.50 -7.36 0.84
CA ASP A 55 17.66 -8.53 0.57
C ASP A 55 16.26 -8.14 0.07
N SER A 56 16.07 -8.29 -1.24
CA SER A 56 14.82 -8.71 -1.87
C SER A 56 13.65 -7.72 -2.01
N ILE A 57 13.32 -7.53 -3.28
CA ILE A 57 12.09 -6.98 -3.83
C ILE A 57 10.92 -7.93 -3.51
N VAL A 58 9.95 -7.51 -2.70
CA VAL A 58 8.56 -8.01 -2.75
C VAL A 58 7.66 -7.17 -1.84
N ASP A 59 6.57 -6.63 -2.41
CA ASP A 59 5.21 -6.78 -1.88
C ASP A 59 4.24 -6.20 -2.93
N GLU A 60 3.79 -7.07 -3.85
CA GLU A 60 2.51 -6.88 -4.51
C GLU A 60 1.42 -7.03 -3.44
N PRO A 61 0.52 -6.06 -3.25
CA PRO A 61 -0.74 -6.38 -2.64
C PRO A 61 -1.59 -7.08 -3.71
N GLU A 62 -1.42 -8.40 -3.85
CA GLU A 62 -2.49 -9.25 -4.36
C GLU A 62 -3.67 -9.05 -3.40
N ASN A 63 -4.58 -8.19 -3.82
CA ASN A 63 -5.81 -7.92 -3.12
C ASN A 63 -6.67 -9.17 -3.24
N ASP A 64 -6.58 -10.01 -2.21
CA ASP A 64 -7.49 -11.09 -1.91
C ASP A 64 -8.93 -10.54 -1.87
N GLN A 65 -9.72 -10.87 -2.90
CA GLN A 65 -11.18 -10.83 -2.90
C GLN A 65 -11.71 -11.50 -4.18
N LEU A 66 -11.93 -12.81 -4.12
CA LEU A 66 -13.29 -13.30 -4.38
C LEU A 66 -13.58 -14.52 -3.50
N THR A 67 -14.47 -14.26 -2.56
CA THR A 67 -15.02 -15.13 -1.55
C THR A 67 -15.66 -16.37 -2.16
N GLY A 68 -15.51 -17.51 -1.49
CA GLY A 68 -16.15 -18.76 -1.89
C GLY A 68 -17.66 -18.66 -2.01
N ASN A 69 -18.20 -19.44 -2.94
CA ASN A 69 -19.55 -19.99 -2.88
C ASN A 69 -19.45 -21.47 -3.29
N GLN A 70 -19.51 -22.35 -2.31
CA GLN A 70 -19.92 -23.74 -2.49
C GLN A 70 -21.39 -23.73 -2.91
N GLU A 71 -21.66 -23.63 -4.21
CA GLU A 71 -22.99 -23.93 -4.75
C GLU A 71 -22.96 -25.38 -5.24
N HIS A 72 -23.35 -26.23 -4.31
CA HIS A 72 -23.77 -27.61 -4.49
C HIS A 72 -24.80 -27.70 -5.65
N TYR A 73 -24.38 -28.12 -6.84
CA TYR A 73 -25.29 -28.53 -7.91
C TYR A 73 -25.22 -30.05 -8.11
N LEU A 74 -25.85 -30.78 -7.18
CA LEU A 74 -26.35 -32.12 -7.48
C LEU A 74 -27.69 -31.98 -8.21
N SER A 75 -27.67 -32.36 -9.49
CA SER A 75 -28.79 -32.69 -10.42
C SER A 75 -28.48 -31.99 -11.74
N VAL A 76 -28.33 -32.68 -12.87
CA VAL A 76 -29.36 -33.51 -13.51
C VAL A 76 -28.70 -34.44 -14.56
N ARG A 77 -29.28 -35.65 -14.72
CA ARG A 77 -29.22 -36.61 -15.84
C ARG A 77 -28.02 -37.55 -15.98
N SER A 78 -28.28 -38.85 -15.75
CA SER A 78 -28.63 -39.81 -16.82
C SER A 78 -29.42 -41.00 -16.28
#